data_AF-A0A841R6P6-F1
#
_entry.id   AF-A0A841R6P6-F1
#
_cell.length_a   1.000
_cell.length_b   1.000
_cell.length_c   1.000
_cell.angle_alpha   90.00
_cell.angle_beta   90.00
_cell.angle_gamma   90.00
#
_symmetry.space_group_name_H-M   'P 1'
#
loop_
_entity.id
_entity.type
_entity.pdbx_description
1 polymer ?
#
loop_
_entity_poly.entity_id
_entity_poly.type
_entity_poly.pdbx_seq_one_letter_code
_entity_poly.pdbx_strand_id
1 'polypeptide(L)'
;MIKEKFTKEDIDNIFQIQKRISIVFSISGIVVTIINILLGFFVSQISFIELFTNNTVYLTLALTIPFIIFSYIPRSSYVVQLVQVLVLFTAFSISVWDQYNGIYGLTFSILAIALMYKYRMLEKRFITKILILYFMLIVFIGFSAWHAGRMVAGLQVVMFMTFFLFICYMVFKSEMDKIISNEKRMKNEILNLVIDRDKLKDRISESQKQFEELEKQYIEFKSTKEPFDFEKCNLTPSEINVIRVLVKFRASNKEISEQLNIKESTVKQHLYRIFNKIGVDNRIQLIDLCEYNFT
;
A
#
# COMPACT_ATOMS: atom_id res chain seq x y z
N MET A 1 10.73 4.23 -17.13
CA MET A 1 11.27 4.69 -15.83
C MET A 1 10.12 5.26 -15.01
N ILE A 2 9.42 4.41 -14.26
CA ILE A 2 8.26 4.80 -13.47
C ILE A 2 8.79 5.65 -12.31
N LYS A 3 8.47 6.95 -12.26
CA LYS A 3 8.61 7.72 -11.02
C LYS A 3 7.69 7.04 -10.01
N GLU A 4 8.26 6.31 -9.05
CA GLU A 4 7.51 5.82 -7.88
C GLU A 4 6.82 7.04 -7.24
N LYS A 5 5.52 7.20 -7.52
CA LYS A 5 4.68 8.11 -6.75
C LYS A 5 4.54 7.49 -5.38
N PHE A 6 4.72 8.31 -4.34
CA PHE A 6 4.47 7.90 -2.96
C PHE A 6 3.15 7.14 -2.85
N THR A 7 3.20 5.91 -2.35
CA THR A 7 1.97 5.21 -1.98
C THR A 7 1.36 5.92 -0.78
N LYS A 8 0.04 5.84 -0.61
CA LYS A 8 -0.64 6.43 0.56
C LYS A 8 -0.05 5.88 1.87
N GLU A 9 0.28 4.60 1.88
CA GLU A 9 0.92 3.90 2.99
C GLU A 9 2.34 4.44 3.30
N ASP A 10 3.14 4.77 2.28
CA ASP A 10 4.43 5.41 2.48
C ASP A 10 4.31 6.79 3.15
N ILE A 11 3.32 7.59 2.72
CA ILE A 11 3.09 8.93 3.28
C ILE A 11 2.65 8.82 4.74
N ASP A 12 1.74 7.89 5.04
CA ASP A 12 1.23 7.66 6.40
C ASP A 12 2.35 7.16 7.32
N ASN A 13 3.20 6.24 6.85
CA ASN A 13 4.36 5.75 7.60
C ASN A 13 5.38 6.86 7.91
N ILE A 14 5.69 7.73 6.92
CA ILE A 14 6.60 8.86 7.12
C ILE A 14 6.02 9.83 8.15
N PHE A 15 4.71 10.12 8.07
CA PHE A 15 4.04 11.00 9.03
C PHE A 15 4.07 10.43 10.46
N GLN A 16 3.77 9.15 10.65
CA GLN A 16 3.80 8.51 11.96
C GLN A 16 5.20 8.59 12.59
N ILE A 17 6.24 8.37 11.80
CA ILE A 17 7.62 8.42 12.29
C ILE A 17 8.02 9.86 12.62
N GLN A 18 7.72 10.82 11.74
CA GLN A 18 7.98 12.22 11.99
C GLN A 18 7.34 12.68 13.30
N LYS A 19 6.08 12.29 13.56
CA LYS A 19 5.35 12.63 14.78
C LYS A 19 5.97 11.99 16.02
N ARG A 20 6.32 10.70 15.97
CA ARG A 20 6.99 10.00 17.08
C ARG A 20 8.33 10.67 17.43
N ILE A 21 9.11 11.03 16.43
CA ILE A 21 10.41 11.69 16.61
C ILE A 21 10.21 13.08 17.21
N SER A 22 9.25 13.86 16.73
CA SER A 22 8.88 15.15 17.34
C SER A 22 8.57 15.02 18.82
N ILE A 23 7.75 14.03 19.20
CA ILE A 23 7.36 13.82 20.60
C ILE A 23 8.58 13.45 21.45
N VAL A 24 9.39 12.47 21.01
CA VAL A 24 10.57 12.01 21.76
C VAL A 24 11.59 13.14 21.93
N PHE A 25 11.84 13.92 20.87
CA PHE A 25 12.74 15.08 20.94
C PHE A 25 12.21 16.18 21.86
N SER A 26 10.90 16.45 21.81
CA SER A 26 10.28 17.43 22.68
C SER A 26 10.43 17.05 24.14
N ILE A 27 10.10 15.80 24.50
CA ILE A 27 10.22 15.29 25.87
C ILE A 27 11.68 15.35 26.33
N SER A 28 12.60 14.82 25.52
CA SER A 28 14.01 14.79 25.87
C SER A 28 14.60 16.19 26.03
N GLY A 29 14.26 17.11 25.13
CA GLY A 29 14.71 18.50 25.16
C GLY A 29 14.17 19.27 26.37
N ILE A 30 12.90 19.06 26.74
CA ILE A 30 12.30 19.63 27.95
C ILE A 30 13.02 19.09 29.20
N VAL A 31 13.25 17.77 29.27
CA VAL A 31 13.98 17.15 30.39
C VAL A 31 15.39 17.71 30.52
N VAL A 32 16.14 17.80 29.41
CA VAL A 32 17.49 18.38 29.39
C VAL A 32 17.46 19.85 29.83
N THR A 33 16.47 20.62 29.38
CA THR A 33 16.30 22.02 29.79
C THR A 33 16.06 22.13 31.30
N ILE A 34 15.17 21.30 31.86
CA ILE A 34 14.89 21.26 33.30
C ILE A 34 16.17 20.92 34.08
N ILE A 35 16.91 19.90 33.63
CA ILE A 35 18.19 19.52 34.26
C ILE A 35 19.18 20.68 34.22
N ASN A 36 19.33 21.37 33.09
CA ASN A 36 20.23 22.52 32.98
C ASN A 36 19.82 23.68 33.91
N ILE A 37 18.52 23.94 34.06
CA ILE A 37 18.00 24.95 34.99
C ILE A 37 18.30 24.54 36.44
N LEU A 38 18.03 23.28 36.81
CA LEU A 38 18.28 22.76 38.16
C LEU A 38 19.78 22.80 38.50
N LEU A 39 20.65 22.38 37.57
CA LEU A 39 22.09 22.45 37.76
C LEU A 39 22.57 23.89 37.88
N GLY A 40 22.07 24.80 37.05
CA GLY A 40 22.42 26.21 37.14
C GLY A 40 21.99 26.84 38.47
N PHE A 41 20.80 26.51 38.96
CA PHE A 41 20.28 27.03 40.22
C PHE A 41 20.99 26.44 41.44
N PHE A 42 21.04 25.10 41.55
CA PHE A 42 21.54 24.43 42.75
C PHE A 42 23.07 24.33 42.80
N VAL A 43 23.71 24.07 41.66
CA VAL A 43 25.17 23.86 41.61
C VAL A 43 25.89 25.18 41.35
N SER A 44 25.44 25.93 40.34
CA SER A 44 26.11 27.17 39.93
C SER A 44 25.63 28.42 40.66
N GLN A 45 24.60 28.29 41.53
CA GLN A 45 24.02 29.38 42.33
C GLN A 45 23.61 30.60 41.49
N ILE A 46 23.22 30.37 40.22
CA ILE A 46 22.78 31.41 39.29
C ILE A 46 21.36 31.83 39.65
N SER A 47 21.09 33.14 39.59
CA SER A 47 19.76 33.67 39.86
C SER A 47 18.72 33.15 38.86
N PHE A 48 17.46 33.00 39.29
CA PHE A 48 16.41 32.41 38.44
C PHE A 48 16.21 33.16 37.11
N ILE A 49 16.34 34.49 37.11
CA ILE A 49 16.18 35.33 35.91
C ILE A 49 17.35 35.09 34.94
N GLU A 50 18.56 34.96 35.47
CA GLU A 50 19.79 34.77 34.69
C GLU A 50 19.91 33.36 34.10
N LEU A 51 19.19 32.37 34.66
CA LEU A 51 19.08 31.03 34.09
C LEU A 51 18.38 31.02 32.73
N PHE A 52 17.42 31.92 32.49
CA PHE A 52 16.75 32.03 31.18
C PHE A 52 17.61 32.74 30.13
N THR A 53 18.59 33.54 30.56
CA THR A 53 19.59 34.15 29.67
C THR A 53 20.86 33.29 29.55
N ASN A 54 20.94 32.16 30.26
CA ASN A 54 22.05 31.23 30.13
C ASN A 54 22.06 30.62 28.73
N ASN A 55 23.20 30.72 28.05
CA ASN A 55 23.35 30.29 26.66
C ASN A 55 22.99 28.80 26.48
N THR A 56 23.30 27.95 27.46
CA THR A 56 23.00 26.51 27.40
C THR A 56 21.49 26.26 27.44
N VAL A 57 20.79 26.88 28.38
CA VAL A 57 19.33 26.74 28.56
C VAL A 57 18.59 27.30 27.34
N TYR A 58 19.01 28.48 26.87
CA TYR A 58 18.45 29.13 25.69
C TYR A 58 18.63 28.27 24.43
N LEU A 59 19.85 27.77 24.17
CA LEU A 59 20.13 26.94 22.99
C LEU A 59 19.37 25.61 23.02
N THR A 60 19.28 24.95 24.19
CA THR A 60 18.50 23.70 24.30
C THR A 60 17.02 23.94 24.05
N LEU A 61 16.45 25.03 24.56
CA LEU A 61 15.07 25.43 24.28
C LEU A 61 14.86 25.75 22.79
N ALA A 62 15.74 26.55 22.20
CA ALA A 62 15.66 26.94 20.80
C ALA A 62 15.69 25.73 19.85
N LEU A 63 16.51 24.71 20.14
CA LEU A 63 16.54 23.46 19.37
C LEU A 63 15.33 22.56 19.62
N THR A 64 14.67 22.68 20.78
CA THR A 64 13.51 21.85 21.17
C THR A 64 12.19 22.39 20.64
N ILE A 65 12.02 23.71 20.58
CA ILE A 65 10.78 24.40 20.15
C ILE A 65 10.27 23.90 18.78
N PRO A 66 11.11 23.76 17.72
CA PRO A 66 10.66 23.24 16.45
C PRO A 66 10.01 21.85 16.58
N PHE A 67 10.59 20.94 17.37
CA PHE A 67 10.03 19.61 17.58
C PHE A 67 8.69 19.65 18.34
N ILE A 68 8.55 20.57 19.31
CA ILE A 68 7.27 20.78 20.01
C ILE A 68 6.21 21.21 18.99
N ILE A 69 6.48 22.24 18.20
CA ILE A 69 5.56 22.75 17.17
C ILE A 69 5.18 21.62 16.20
N PHE A 70 6.18 20.87 15.71
CA PHE A 70 5.98 19.80 14.74
C PHE A 70 5.26 18.57 15.29
N SER A 71 5.17 18.41 16.61
CA SER A 71 4.38 17.34 17.24
C SER A 71 2.86 17.58 17.09
N TYR A 72 2.44 18.85 16.95
CA TYR A 72 1.04 19.25 16.79
C TYR A 72 0.59 19.41 15.34
N ILE A 73 1.51 19.40 14.38
CA ILE A 73 1.16 19.54 12.97
C ILE A 73 0.41 18.27 12.49
N PRO A 74 -0.82 18.40 11.94
CA PRO A 74 -1.65 17.25 11.58
C PRO A 74 -1.23 16.54 10.30
N ARG A 75 -0.26 17.08 9.54
CA ARG A 75 0.21 16.50 8.27
C ARG A 75 1.71 16.72 8.06
N SER A 76 2.44 15.67 7.70
CA SER A 76 3.85 15.77 7.35
C SER A 76 4.01 16.52 6.01
N SER A 77 4.82 17.57 6.00
CA SER A 77 5.25 18.25 4.78
C SER A 77 6.77 18.10 4.61
N TYR A 78 7.24 18.23 3.37
CA TYR A 78 8.68 18.23 3.09
C TYR A 78 9.42 19.33 3.87
N VAL A 79 8.77 20.48 4.10
CA VAL A 79 9.35 21.59 4.88
C VAL A 79 9.58 21.18 6.33
N VAL A 80 8.60 20.52 6.97
CA VAL A 80 8.74 20.04 8.37
C VAL A 80 9.90 19.04 8.48
N GLN A 81 9.98 18.10 7.53
CA GLN A 81 11.05 17.11 7.46
C GLN A 81 12.43 17.76 7.30
N LEU A 82 12.53 18.74 6.39
CA LEU A 82 13.76 19.48 6.16
C LEU A 82 14.18 20.27 7.40
N VAL A 83 13.25 20.96 8.06
CA VAL A 83 13.58 21.74 9.27
C VAL A 83 14.03 20.83 10.41
N GLN A 84 13.41 19.67 10.63
CA GLN A 84 13.89 18.72 11.65
C GLN A 84 15.32 18.26 11.39
N VAL A 85 15.65 17.93 10.13
CA VAL A 85 17.00 17.54 9.75
C VAL A 85 17.98 18.70 9.95
N LEU A 86 17.60 19.92 9.54
CA LEU A 86 18.44 21.11 9.73
C LEU A 86 18.69 21.42 11.20
N VAL A 87 17.68 21.32 12.06
CA VAL A 87 17.82 21.52 13.51
C VAL A 87 18.82 20.54 14.11
N LEU A 88 18.82 19.27 13.68
CA LEU A 88 19.81 18.30 14.14
C LEU A 88 21.23 18.60 13.62
N PHE A 89 21.38 19.07 12.38
CA PHE A 89 22.69 19.51 11.89
C PHE A 89 23.19 20.77 12.60
N THR A 90 22.29 21.67 12.98
CA THR A 90 22.61 22.82 13.84
C THR A 90 23.07 22.34 15.22
N ALA A 91 22.37 21.39 15.83
CA ALA A 91 22.75 20.79 17.12
C ALA A 91 24.12 20.08 17.03
N PHE A 92 24.38 19.34 15.95
CA PHE A 92 25.69 18.78 15.62
C PHE A 92 26.77 19.88 15.58
N SER A 93 26.51 20.95 14.83
CA SER A 93 27.48 22.03 14.62
C SER A 93 27.82 22.73 15.94
N ILE A 94 26.81 23.03 16.77
CA ILE A 94 27.01 23.63 18.10
C ILE A 94 27.81 22.69 19.01
N SER A 95 27.45 21.41 19.07
CA SER A 95 28.12 20.45 19.95
C SER A 95 29.57 20.19 19.53
N VAL A 96 29.86 20.10 18.24
CA VAL A 96 31.23 19.91 17.73
C VAL A 96 32.05 21.19 17.89
N TRP A 97 31.42 22.36 17.80
CA TRP A 97 32.10 23.63 18.06
C TRP A 97 32.56 23.75 19.52
N ASP A 98 31.70 23.36 20.45
CA ASP A 98 32.02 23.36 21.89
C ASP A 98 33.12 22.33 22.21
N GLN A 99 32.94 21.09 21.74
CA GLN A 99 33.92 20.01 21.93
C GLN A 99 34.00 19.12 20.68
N TYR A 100 35.12 19.20 19.96
CA TYR A 100 35.33 18.42 18.72
C TYR A 100 35.27 16.89 18.91
N ASN A 101 35.51 16.41 20.14
CA ASN A 101 35.44 14.99 20.53
C ASN A 101 34.17 14.65 21.33
N GLY A 102 33.20 15.56 21.40
CA GLY A 102 31.94 15.36 22.12
C GLY A 102 31.09 14.24 21.48
N ILE A 103 30.61 13.31 22.31
CA ILE A 103 29.74 12.20 21.88
C ILE A 103 28.42 12.72 21.30
N TYR A 104 27.91 13.84 21.82
CA TYR A 104 26.62 14.41 21.45
C TYR A 104 26.59 14.87 19.99
N GLY A 105 27.63 15.56 19.51
CA GLY A 105 27.72 16.01 18.12
C GLY A 105 27.59 14.84 17.15
N LEU A 106 28.41 13.82 17.35
CA LEU A 106 28.40 12.62 16.52
C LEU A 106 27.03 11.93 16.53
N THR A 107 26.38 11.85 17.69
CA THR A 107 25.03 11.30 17.84
C THR A 107 24.00 12.07 17.02
N PHE A 108 24.03 13.42 17.05
CA PHE A 108 23.12 14.25 16.26
C PHE A 108 23.35 14.10 14.75
N SER A 109 24.61 13.91 14.32
CA SER A 109 24.91 13.68 12.90
C SER A 109 24.35 12.34 12.38
N ILE A 110 24.50 11.27 13.16
CA ILE A 110 23.97 9.94 12.82
C ILE A 110 22.44 10.01 12.75
N LEU A 111 21.82 10.67 13.71
CA LEU A 111 20.37 10.81 13.72
C LEU A 111 19.85 11.67 12.55
N ALA A 112 20.54 12.76 12.20
CA ALA A 112 20.20 13.56 11.03
C ALA A 112 20.24 12.73 9.74
N ILE A 113 21.29 11.92 9.56
CA ILE A 113 21.43 11.01 8.41
C ILE A 113 20.33 9.95 8.42
N ALA A 114 20.00 9.36 9.57
CA ALA A 114 18.93 8.39 9.71
C ALA A 114 17.56 8.99 9.36
N LEU A 115 17.28 10.22 9.79
CA LEU A 115 16.08 10.96 9.40
C LEU A 115 16.04 11.25 7.92
N MET A 116 17.15 11.71 7.32
CA MET A 116 17.22 11.93 5.87
C MET A 116 16.96 10.66 5.07
N TYR A 117 17.45 9.50 5.53
CA TYR A 117 17.13 8.22 4.92
C TYR A 117 15.64 7.90 5.05
N LYS A 118 15.08 8.04 6.26
CA LYS A 118 13.68 7.73 6.53
C LYS A 118 12.70 8.65 5.79
N TYR A 119 13.06 9.92 5.61
CA TYR A 119 12.33 10.90 4.80
C TYR A 119 12.61 10.77 3.30
N ARG A 120 13.32 9.71 2.89
CA ARG A 120 13.63 9.41 1.49
C ARG A 120 14.42 10.53 0.78
N MET A 121 15.02 11.45 1.54
CA MET A 121 15.85 12.55 1.02
C MET A 121 17.15 12.01 0.39
N LEU A 122 17.55 10.79 0.76
CA LEU A 122 18.74 10.11 0.24
C LEU A 122 18.46 9.13 -0.91
N GLU A 123 17.22 8.91 -1.35
CA GLU A 123 16.90 7.91 -2.40
C GLU A 123 17.67 8.15 -3.70
N LYS A 124 17.68 9.41 -4.15
CA LYS A 124 18.45 9.79 -5.33
C LYS A 124 19.90 10.04 -4.93
N ARG A 125 20.82 9.33 -5.60
CA ARG A 125 22.27 9.47 -5.42
C ARG A 125 22.70 9.23 -3.97
N PHE A 126 22.20 8.14 -3.37
CA PHE A 126 22.45 7.77 -1.97
C PHE A 126 23.95 7.83 -1.62
N ILE A 127 24.79 7.11 -2.38
CA ILE A 127 26.23 7.03 -2.13
C ILE A 127 26.88 8.41 -2.17
N THR A 128 26.56 9.22 -3.18
CA THR A 128 27.16 10.54 -3.36
C THR A 128 26.77 11.49 -2.22
N LYS A 129 25.51 11.48 -1.79
CA LYS A 129 25.04 12.30 -0.66
C LYS A 129 25.66 11.87 0.66
N ILE A 130 25.75 10.57 0.93
CA ILE A 130 26.43 10.04 2.12
C ILE A 130 27.90 10.45 2.14
N LEU A 131 28.61 10.34 1.00
CA LEU A 131 30.01 10.77 0.90
C LEU A 131 30.19 12.27 1.15
N ILE A 132 29.29 13.11 0.62
CA ILE A 132 29.30 14.56 0.88
C ILE A 132 29.08 14.84 2.37
N LEU A 133 28.07 14.21 2.99
CA LEU A 133 27.79 14.39 4.42
C LEU A 133 28.98 13.95 5.27
N TYR A 134 29.58 12.80 4.95
CA TYR A 134 30.77 12.32 5.63
C TYR A 134 31.96 13.27 5.48
N PHE A 135 32.20 13.78 4.27
CA PHE A 135 33.23 14.81 4.04
C PHE A 135 32.95 16.09 4.84
N MET A 136 31.70 16.55 4.90
CA MET A 136 31.32 17.69 5.74
C MET A 136 31.61 17.46 7.22
N LEU A 137 31.37 16.24 7.74
CA LEU A 137 31.73 15.89 9.12
C LEU A 137 33.23 15.99 9.38
N ILE A 138 34.06 15.48 8.47
CA ILE A 138 35.53 15.58 8.57
C ILE A 138 35.97 17.04 8.62
N VAL A 139 35.45 17.86 7.71
CA VAL A 139 35.80 19.28 7.61
C VAL A 139 35.40 20.03 8.89
N PHE A 140 34.19 19.80 9.41
CA PHE A 140 33.71 20.47 10.63
C PHE A 140 34.53 20.06 11.87
N ILE A 141 34.78 18.76 12.06
CA ILE A 141 35.57 18.27 13.19
C ILE A 141 37.02 18.77 13.09
N GLY A 142 37.61 18.74 11.89
CA GLY A 142 38.95 19.27 11.63
C GLY A 142 39.06 20.77 11.91
N PHE A 143 38.08 21.55 11.44
CA PHE A 143 38.03 22.99 11.68
C PHE A 143 37.86 23.33 13.17
N SER A 144 36.96 22.64 13.86
CA SER A 144 36.77 22.81 15.31
C SER A 144 38.05 22.46 16.10
N ALA A 145 38.69 21.33 15.77
CA ALA A 145 39.94 20.91 16.41
C ALA A 145 41.10 21.87 16.13
N TRP A 146 41.14 22.47 14.94
CA TRP A 146 42.08 23.53 14.63
C TRP A 146 41.85 24.77 15.47
N HIS A 147 40.59 25.23 15.57
CA HIS A 147 40.23 26.37 16.40
C HIS A 147 40.58 26.16 17.88
N ALA A 148 40.44 24.94 18.38
CA ALA A 148 40.82 24.54 19.73
C ALA A 148 42.35 24.35 19.94
N GLY A 149 43.18 24.54 18.91
CA GLY A 149 44.62 24.30 18.96
C GLY A 149 45.02 22.82 19.12
N ARG A 150 44.07 21.90 18.92
CA ARG A 150 44.23 20.44 19.11
C ARG A 150 44.06 19.66 17.81
N MET A 151 44.70 20.12 16.73
CA MET A 151 44.60 19.50 15.41
C MET A 151 44.84 17.98 15.41
N VAL A 152 45.87 17.51 16.13
CA VAL A 152 46.20 16.07 16.21
C VAL A 152 45.05 15.27 16.80
N ALA A 153 44.38 15.79 17.83
CA ALA A 153 43.26 15.10 18.44
C ALA A 153 42.00 15.13 17.55
N GLY A 154 41.78 16.19 16.78
CA GLY A 154 40.75 16.22 15.73
C GLY A 154 40.97 15.13 14.68
N LEU A 155 42.22 14.97 14.24
CA LEU A 155 42.60 13.92 13.30
C LEU A 155 42.34 12.50 13.88
N GLN A 156 42.61 12.28 15.17
CA GLN A 156 42.29 11.02 15.84
C GLN A 156 40.79 10.71 15.81
N VAL A 157 39.94 11.70 16.08
CA VAL A 157 38.47 11.53 16.02
C VAL A 157 38.03 11.18 14.60
N VAL A 158 38.57 11.87 13.59
CA VAL A 158 38.27 11.57 12.18
C VAL A 158 38.70 10.15 11.82
N MET A 159 39.94 9.75 12.13
CA MET A 159 40.44 8.40 11.85
C MET A 159 39.61 7.32 12.53
N PHE A 160 39.25 7.52 13.80
CA PHE A 160 38.38 6.62 14.54
C PHE A 160 37.02 6.49 13.86
N MET A 161 36.42 7.59 13.42
CA MET A 161 35.13 7.56 12.73
C MET A 161 35.19 6.87 11.37
N THR A 162 36.27 7.08 10.60
CA THR A 162 36.51 6.34 9.35
C THR A 162 36.58 4.84 9.63
N PHE A 163 37.36 4.44 10.62
CA PHE A 163 37.51 3.04 11.02
C PHE A 163 36.17 2.45 11.48
N PHE A 164 35.43 3.15 12.34
CA PHE A 164 34.13 2.71 12.84
C PHE A 164 33.12 2.52 11.70
N LEU A 165 33.00 3.48 10.78
CA LEU A 165 32.11 3.37 9.63
C LEU A 165 32.52 2.24 8.68
N PHE A 166 33.83 2.00 8.51
CA PHE A 166 34.33 0.89 7.71
C PHE A 166 33.96 -0.47 8.33
N ILE A 167 34.10 -0.62 9.66
CA ILE A 167 33.67 -1.82 10.37
C ILE A 167 32.15 -2.01 10.25
N CYS A 168 31.35 -0.97 10.47
CA CYS A 168 29.91 -1.03 10.27
C CYS A 168 29.55 -1.47 8.84
N TYR A 169 30.22 -0.90 7.83
CA TYR A 169 30.02 -1.32 6.44
C TYR A 169 30.34 -2.81 6.26
N MET A 170 31.49 -3.28 6.76
CA MET A 170 31.88 -4.69 6.64
C MET A 170 30.89 -5.63 7.31
N VAL A 171 30.45 -5.30 8.53
CA VAL A 171 29.51 -6.11 9.32
C VAL A 171 28.18 -6.22 8.60
N PHE A 172 27.63 -5.10 8.10
CA PHE A 172 26.31 -5.07 7.47
C PHE A 172 26.32 -5.34 5.97
N LYS A 173 27.49 -5.51 5.34
CA LYS A 173 27.61 -5.67 3.88
C LYS A 173 26.79 -6.86 3.39
N SER A 174 26.86 -7.99 4.10
CA SER A 174 26.19 -9.22 3.69
C SER A 174 24.66 -9.12 3.73
N GLU A 175 24.15 -8.40 4.73
CA GLU A 175 22.74 -8.13 4.96
C GLU A 175 22.21 -7.17 3.90
N MET A 176 22.98 -6.12 3.60
CA MET A 176 22.65 -5.17 2.54
C MET A 176 22.59 -5.85 1.17
N ASP A 177 23.58 -6.69 0.84
CA ASP A 177 23.60 -7.44 -0.42
C ASP A 177 22.38 -8.38 -0.54
N LYS A 178 22.00 -9.05 0.55
CA LYS A 178 20.78 -9.89 0.61
C LYS A 178 19.52 -9.06 0.38
N ILE A 179 19.34 -7.95 1.09
CA ILE A 179 18.17 -7.08 0.95
C ILE A 179 18.04 -6.56 -0.48
N ILE A 180 19.14 -6.08 -1.06
CA ILE A 180 19.17 -5.55 -2.43
C ILE A 180 18.82 -6.67 -3.44
N SER A 181 19.37 -7.86 -3.27
CA SER A 181 19.08 -9.00 -4.15
C SER A 181 17.60 -9.42 -4.09
N ASN A 182 17.02 -9.46 -2.89
CA ASN A 182 15.61 -9.78 -2.67
C ASN A 182 14.69 -8.72 -3.27
N GLU A 183 14.99 -7.44 -3.09
CA GLU A 183 14.22 -6.35 -3.68
C GLU A 183 14.22 -6.43 -5.21
N LYS A 184 15.39 -6.72 -5.81
CA LYS A 184 15.50 -6.92 -7.26
C LYS A 184 14.68 -8.14 -7.73
N ARG A 185 14.70 -9.24 -6.98
CA ARG A 185 13.91 -10.44 -7.28
C ARG A 185 12.41 -10.13 -7.23
N MET A 186 11.94 -9.51 -6.15
CA MET A 186 10.53 -9.13 -5.99
C MET A 186 10.08 -8.16 -7.09
N LYS A 187 10.90 -7.16 -7.46
CA LYS A 187 10.59 -6.25 -8.57
C LYS A 187 10.42 -6.99 -9.90
N ASN A 188 11.27 -7.98 -10.17
CA ASN A 188 11.14 -8.81 -11.37
C ASN A 188 9.91 -9.71 -11.33
N GLU A 189 9.59 -10.32 -10.19
CA GLU A 189 8.37 -11.13 -10.00
C GLU A 189 7.11 -10.28 -10.23
N ILE A 190 7.04 -9.07 -9.64
CA ILE A 190 5.94 -8.13 -9.86
C ILE A 190 5.84 -7.74 -11.34
N LEU A 191 6.96 -7.46 -12.00
CA LEU A 191 6.96 -7.13 -13.42
C LEU A 191 6.38 -8.27 -14.27
N ASN A 192 6.78 -9.51 -14.00
CA ASN A 192 6.25 -10.69 -14.69
C ASN A 192 4.75 -10.85 -14.45
N LEU A 193 4.29 -10.68 -13.20
CA LEU A 193 2.87 -10.74 -12.86
C LEU A 193 2.06 -9.65 -13.56
N VAL A 194 2.61 -8.45 -13.73
CA VAL A 194 1.95 -7.37 -14.48
C VAL A 194 1.80 -7.75 -15.96
N ILE A 195 2.85 -8.32 -16.57
CA ILE A 195 2.82 -8.80 -17.95
C ILE A 195 1.77 -9.91 -18.12
N ASP A 196 1.73 -10.88 -17.20
CA ASP A 196 0.78 -11.99 -17.28
C ASP A 196 -0.66 -11.55 -17.03
N ARG A 197 -0.87 -10.58 -16.12
CA ARG A 197 -2.17 -9.93 -15.92
C ARG A 197 -2.67 -9.28 -17.22
N ASP A 198 -1.79 -8.57 -17.94
CA ASP A 198 -2.16 -7.91 -19.19
C ASP A 198 -2.54 -8.93 -20.27
N LYS A 199 -1.77 -10.03 -20.42
CA LYS A 199 -2.13 -11.14 -21.32
C LYS A 199 -3.48 -11.77 -20.97
N LEU A 200 -3.76 -11.98 -19.68
CA LEU A 200 -5.04 -12.54 -19.23
C LEU A 200 -6.19 -11.59 -19.54
N LYS A 201 -5.99 -10.29 -19.38
CA LYS A 201 -7.00 -9.27 -19.73
C LYS A 201 -7.35 -9.33 -21.23
N ASP A 202 -6.36 -9.50 -22.09
CA ASP A 202 -6.58 -9.63 -23.53
C ASP A 202 -7.38 -10.90 -23.86
N ARG A 203 -7.03 -12.05 -23.26
CA ARG A 203 -7.78 -13.31 -23.41
C ARG A 203 -9.23 -13.19 -22.93
N ILE A 204 -9.46 -12.50 -21.82
CA ILE A 204 -10.82 -12.23 -21.32
C ILE A 204 -11.61 -11.41 -22.34
N SER A 205 -11.00 -10.36 -22.91
CA SER A 205 -11.65 -9.55 -23.94
C SER A 205 -11.98 -10.36 -25.19
N GLU A 206 -11.10 -11.26 -25.61
CA GLU A 206 -11.35 -12.16 -26.75
C GLU A 206 -12.49 -13.15 -26.46
N SER A 207 -12.47 -13.79 -25.29
CA SER A 207 -13.53 -14.71 -24.86
C SER A 207 -14.89 -14.01 -24.74
N GLN A 208 -14.91 -12.74 -24.29
CA GLN A 208 -16.14 -11.95 -24.24
C GLN A 208 -16.72 -11.72 -25.64
N LYS A 209 -15.88 -11.37 -26.63
CA LYS A 209 -16.32 -11.23 -28.02
C LYS A 209 -16.87 -12.53 -28.60
N GLN A 210 -16.21 -13.66 -28.32
CA GLN A 210 -16.69 -14.97 -28.76
C GLN A 210 -18.06 -15.30 -28.15
N PHE A 211 -18.26 -14.97 -26.86
CA PHE A 211 -19.54 -15.17 -26.20
C PHE A 211 -20.65 -14.31 -26.82
N GLU A 212 -20.37 -13.02 -27.09
CA GLU A 212 -21.32 -12.12 -27.77
C GLU A 212 -21.72 -12.64 -29.16
N GLU A 213 -20.77 -13.20 -29.92
CA GLU A 213 -21.04 -13.76 -31.24
C GLU A 213 -21.88 -15.04 -31.16
N LEU A 214 -21.56 -15.94 -30.23
CA LEU A 214 -22.35 -17.14 -29.96
C LEU A 214 -23.78 -16.79 -29.51
N GLU A 215 -23.94 -15.74 -28.69
CA GLU A 215 -25.25 -15.27 -28.26
C GLU A 215 -26.09 -14.78 -29.44
N LYS A 216 -25.50 -14.03 -30.38
CA LYS A 216 -26.19 -13.63 -31.62
C LYS A 216 -26.62 -14.83 -32.45
N GLN A 217 -25.72 -15.80 -32.66
CA GLN A 217 -26.04 -17.02 -33.41
C GLN A 217 -27.16 -17.81 -32.74
N TYR A 218 -27.16 -17.90 -31.42
CA TYR A 218 -28.22 -18.55 -30.67
C TYR A 218 -29.56 -17.82 -30.83
N ILE A 219 -29.57 -16.49 -30.76
CA ILE A 219 -30.79 -15.68 -30.98
C ILE A 219 -31.32 -15.84 -32.40
N GLU A 220 -30.43 -15.81 -33.41
CA GLU A 220 -30.80 -16.03 -34.82
C GLU A 220 -31.40 -17.42 -35.02
N PHE A 221 -30.72 -18.48 -34.55
CA PHE A 221 -31.24 -19.85 -34.59
C PHE A 221 -32.61 -19.95 -33.90
N LYS A 222 -32.75 -19.32 -32.72
CA LYS A 222 -34.01 -19.27 -31.98
C LYS A 222 -35.13 -18.57 -32.77
N SER A 223 -34.81 -17.53 -33.54
CA SER A 223 -35.80 -16.78 -34.34
C SER A 223 -36.31 -17.54 -35.57
N THR A 224 -35.56 -18.54 -36.06
CA THR A 224 -35.94 -19.35 -37.23
C THR A 224 -36.86 -20.53 -36.92
N LYS A 225 -37.04 -20.89 -35.64
CA LYS A 225 -37.96 -21.96 -35.25
C LYS A 225 -39.39 -21.43 -35.20
N GLU A 226 -40.24 -21.91 -36.11
CA GLU A 226 -41.67 -21.59 -36.13
C GLU A 226 -42.45 -22.36 -35.04
N PRO A 227 -43.55 -21.79 -34.50
CA PRO A 227 -44.45 -22.50 -33.61
C PRO A 227 -45.01 -23.76 -34.27
N PHE A 228 -45.10 -24.85 -33.52
CA PHE A 228 -45.70 -26.08 -33.99
C PHE A 228 -47.20 -25.90 -34.27
N ASP A 229 -47.66 -26.33 -35.44
CA ASP A 229 -49.06 -26.16 -35.84
C ASP A 229 -49.98 -27.15 -35.11
N PHE A 230 -50.60 -26.70 -34.01
CA PHE A 230 -51.52 -27.52 -33.21
C PHE A 230 -52.82 -27.87 -33.94
N GLU A 231 -53.22 -27.10 -34.97
CA GLU A 231 -54.47 -27.35 -35.71
C GLU A 231 -54.36 -28.62 -36.56
N LYS A 232 -53.19 -28.89 -37.14
CA LYS A 232 -52.93 -30.11 -37.91
C LYS A 232 -53.04 -31.40 -37.07
N CYS A 233 -52.82 -31.33 -35.76
CA CYS A 233 -52.80 -32.50 -34.89
C CYS A 233 -54.13 -32.75 -34.14
N ASN A 234 -55.18 -31.96 -34.38
CA ASN A 234 -56.49 -32.09 -33.71
C ASN A 234 -56.37 -32.18 -32.17
N LEU A 235 -55.55 -31.29 -31.58
CA LEU A 235 -55.38 -31.21 -30.13
C LEU A 235 -56.57 -30.52 -29.48
N THR A 236 -57.04 -31.08 -28.37
CA THR A 236 -58.14 -30.49 -27.58
C THR A 236 -57.65 -29.32 -26.74
N PRO A 237 -58.53 -28.38 -26.33
CA PRO A 237 -58.15 -27.26 -25.46
C PRO A 237 -57.49 -27.71 -24.14
N SER A 238 -57.96 -28.83 -23.57
CA SER A 238 -57.36 -29.43 -22.37
C SER A 238 -55.96 -29.98 -22.62
N GLU A 239 -55.72 -30.61 -23.78
CA GLU A 239 -54.39 -31.07 -24.18
C GLU A 239 -53.43 -29.89 -24.40
N ILE A 240 -53.88 -28.81 -25.04
CA ILE A 240 -53.08 -27.59 -25.23
C ILE A 240 -52.70 -26.96 -23.87
N ASN A 241 -53.60 -26.94 -22.89
CA ASN A 241 -53.29 -26.45 -21.54
C ASN A 241 -52.24 -27.31 -20.83
N VAL A 242 -52.29 -28.64 -21.00
CA VAL A 242 -51.25 -29.54 -20.49
C VAL A 242 -49.90 -29.26 -21.16
N ILE A 243 -49.86 -29.09 -22.49
CA ILE A 243 -48.61 -28.74 -23.21
C ILE A 243 -48.10 -27.37 -22.75
N ARG A 244 -48.97 -26.37 -22.57
CA ARG A 244 -48.59 -25.02 -22.12
C ARG A 244 -47.88 -25.04 -20.77
N VAL A 245 -48.48 -25.72 -19.78
CA VAL A 245 -47.88 -25.85 -18.44
C VAL A 245 -46.56 -26.61 -18.50
N LEU A 246 -46.56 -27.72 -19.25
CA LEU A 246 -45.37 -28.54 -19.49
C LEU A 246 -44.22 -27.71 -20.08
N VAL A 247 -44.47 -26.94 -21.13
CA VAL A 247 -43.46 -26.16 -21.84
C VAL A 247 -43.00 -24.98 -21.00
N LYS A 248 -43.91 -24.16 -20.43
CA LYS A 248 -43.52 -22.95 -19.69
C LYS A 248 -42.74 -23.21 -18.42
N PHE A 249 -43.14 -24.23 -17.66
CA PHE A 249 -42.61 -24.45 -16.30
C PHE A 249 -41.72 -25.69 -16.19
N ARG A 250 -41.60 -26.49 -17.25
CA ARG A 250 -40.96 -27.82 -17.21
C ARG A 250 -41.54 -28.73 -16.11
N ALA A 251 -42.79 -28.46 -15.70
CA ALA A 251 -43.46 -28.98 -14.50
C ALA A 251 -43.75 -30.48 -14.58
N SER A 252 -43.37 -31.25 -13.57
CA SER A 252 -43.68 -32.67 -13.40
C SER A 252 -45.18 -32.98 -13.48
N ASN A 253 -45.55 -34.26 -13.66
CA ASN A 253 -46.96 -34.64 -13.74
C ASN A 253 -47.78 -34.22 -12.51
N LYS A 254 -47.15 -34.24 -11.34
CA LYS A 254 -47.76 -33.78 -10.08
C LYS A 254 -48.02 -32.28 -10.13
N GLU A 255 -47.03 -31.47 -10.52
CA GLU A 255 -47.17 -30.02 -10.62
C GLU A 255 -48.17 -29.60 -11.71
N ILE A 256 -48.21 -30.30 -12.86
CA ILE A 256 -49.25 -30.10 -13.88
C ILE A 256 -50.64 -30.40 -13.30
N SER A 257 -50.75 -31.46 -12.51
CA SER A 257 -52.02 -31.88 -11.90
C SER A 257 -52.54 -30.84 -10.90
N GLU A 258 -51.63 -30.26 -10.11
CA GLU A 258 -51.91 -29.19 -9.16
C GLU A 258 -52.29 -27.88 -9.87
N GLN A 259 -51.55 -27.48 -10.90
CA GLN A 259 -51.82 -26.24 -11.64
C GLN A 259 -53.12 -26.28 -12.46
N LEU A 260 -53.46 -27.44 -13.03
CA LEU A 260 -54.67 -27.60 -13.83
C LEU A 260 -55.85 -28.13 -13.02
N ASN A 261 -55.67 -28.37 -11.72
CA ASN A 261 -56.67 -28.95 -10.82
C ASN A 261 -57.31 -30.25 -11.37
N ILE A 262 -56.45 -31.17 -11.84
CA ILE A 262 -56.84 -32.49 -12.34
C ILE A 262 -56.04 -33.58 -11.63
N LYS A 263 -56.46 -34.85 -11.74
CA LYS A 263 -55.68 -35.96 -11.16
C LYS A 263 -54.39 -36.20 -11.94
N GLU A 264 -53.30 -36.57 -11.26
CA GLU A 264 -52.03 -36.93 -11.90
C GLU A 264 -52.18 -38.06 -12.93
N SER A 265 -53.07 -39.03 -12.66
CA SER A 265 -53.42 -40.08 -13.62
C SER A 265 -54.02 -39.54 -14.92
N THR A 266 -54.80 -38.46 -14.83
CA THR A 266 -55.41 -37.78 -15.98
C THR A 266 -54.34 -37.02 -16.78
N VAL A 267 -53.34 -36.42 -16.12
CA VAL A 267 -52.18 -35.82 -16.78
C VAL A 267 -51.40 -36.86 -17.58
N LYS A 268 -51.12 -38.05 -17.01
CA LYS A 268 -50.45 -39.16 -17.70
C LYS A 268 -51.21 -39.57 -18.97
N GLN A 269 -52.53 -39.65 -18.88
CA GLN A 269 -53.39 -39.98 -20.02
C GLN A 269 -53.39 -38.88 -21.10
N HIS A 270 -53.43 -37.61 -20.71
CA HIS A 270 -53.30 -36.50 -21.65
C HIS A 270 -51.95 -36.53 -22.36
N LEU A 271 -50.84 -36.69 -21.64
CA LEU A 271 -49.49 -36.76 -22.23
C LEU A 271 -49.34 -37.91 -23.22
N TYR A 272 -49.87 -39.10 -22.89
CA TYR A 272 -49.87 -40.24 -23.82
C TYR A 272 -50.63 -39.93 -25.12
N ARG A 273 -51.81 -39.30 -25.03
CA ARG A 273 -52.59 -38.90 -26.21
C ARG A 273 -51.89 -37.82 -27.02
N ILE A 274 -51.28 -36.85 -26.34
CA ILE A 274 -50.50 -35.78 -26.97
C ILE A 274 -49.32 -36.37 -27.74
N PHE A 275 -48.54 -37.27 -27.14
CA PHE A 275 -47.41 -37.94 -27.80
C PHE A 275 -47.83 -38.64 -29.09
N ASN A 276 -48.94 -39.38 -29.05
CA ASN A 276 -49.47 -40.07 -30.24
C ASN A 276 -50.00 -39.13 -31.32
N LYS A 277 -50.65 -38.01 -30.94
CA LYS A 277 -51.19 -37.04 -31.89
C LYS A 277 -50.12 -36.19 -32.57
N ILE A 278 -49.06 -35.86 -31.83
CA ILE A 278 -47.95 -35.03 -32.30
C ILE A 278 -46.84 -35.87 -32.95
N GLY A 279 -46.75 -37.17 -32.62
CA GLY A 279 -45.76 -38.08 -33.17
C GLY A 279 -44.39 -37.99 -32.51
N VAL A 280 -44.35 -37.79 -31.19
CA VAL A 280 -43.12 -37.71 -30.38
C VAL A 280 -43.05 -38.85 -29.38
N ASP A 281 -41.84 -39.39 -29.16
CA ASP A 281 -41.65 -40.60 -28.35
C ASP A 281 -41.48 -40.29 -26.86
N ASN A 282 -41.08 -39.05 -26.55
CA ASN A 282 -40.81 -38.67 -25.19
C ASN A 282 -41.12 -37.20 -24.91
N ARG A 283 -41.20 -36.93 -23.62
CA ARG A 283 -41.49 -35.62 -23.05
C ARG A 283 -40.51 -34.53 -23.48
N ILE A 284 -39.23 -34.86 -23.66
CA ILE A 284 -38.20 -33.89 -24.04
C ILE A 284 -38.43 -33.43 -25.49
N GLN A 285 -38.71 -34.37 -26.39
CA GLN A 285 -39.08 -34.07 -27.78
C GLN A 285 -40.35 -33.23 -27.84
N LEU A 286 -41.39 -33.56 -27.05
CA LEU A 286 -42.60 -32.74 -26.97
C LEU A 286 -42.28 -31.30 -26.53
N ILE A 287 -41.42 -31.15 -25.53
CA ILE A 287 -41.02 -29.84 -25.00
C ILE A 287 -40.25 -29.03 -26.04
N ASP A 288 -39.25 -29.61 -26.72
CA ASP A 288 -38.45 -28.93 -27.75
C ASP A 288 -39.30 -28.53 -28.96
N LEU A 289 -40.17 -29.43 -29.42
CA LEU A 289 -41.04 -29.19 -30.56
C LEU A 289 -42.07 -28.08 -30.31
N CYS A 290 -42.61 -28.01 -29.09
CA CYS A 290 -43.62 -27.02 -28.69
C CYS A 290 -43.03 -25.80 -27.97
N GLU A 291 -41.70 -25.65 -27.91
CA GLU A 291 -41.03 -24.65 -27.09
C GLU A 291 -41.43 -23.22 -27.45
N TYR A 292 -41.67 -22.99 -28.74
CA TYR A 292 -41.96 -21.67 -29.35
C TYR A 292 -43.45 -21.37 -29.43
N ASN A 293 -44.31 -22.32 -29.04
CA ASN A 293 -45.77 -22.15 -29.11
C ASN A 293 -46.34 -21.28 -28.00
N PHE A 294 -45.56 -21.02 -26.95
CA PHE A 294 -46.03 -20.32 -25.76
C PHE A 294 -45.04 -19.26 -25.24
N THR A 295 -44.00 -18.96 -26.02
CA THR A 295 -43.06 -17.85 -25.78
C THR A 295 -43.74 -16.49 -25.83
#